data_AF-A0A2E5IHG5-F1
#
_entry.id   AF-A0A2E5IHG5-F1
#
_cell.length_a   1.000
_cell.length_b   1.000
_cell.length_c   1.000
_cell.angle_alpha   90.00
_cell.angle_beta   90.00
_cell.angle_gamma   90.00
#
_symmetry.space_group_name_H-M   'P 1'
#
loop_
_entity.id
_entity.type
_entity.pdbx_description
1 polymer ?
#
loop_
_entity_poly.entity_id
_entity_poly.type
_entity_poly.pdbx_seq_one_letter_code
_entity_poly.pdbx_strand_id
1 'polypeptide(L)'
;MVQSSSWRGPLLMSWSNGLGNERLKTGCEVASLGERTMVELVDYKCANCGNLESFHRERNGISCKACGSRIFMKLRRHGTKRLSAE
;
A
#
# COMPACT_ATOMS: atom_id res chain seq x y z
N MET A 1 21.03 -15.51 -42.16
CA MET A 1 20.53 -14.13 -42.28
C MET A 1 19.35 -13.98 -41.34
N VAL A 2 19.56 -13.36 -40.17
CA VAL A 2 18.51 -13.11 -39.18
C VAL A 2 17.88 -11.77 -39.54
N GLN A 3 16.65 -11.81 -40.06
CA GLN A 3 15.88 -10.61 -40.34
C GLN A 3 15.28 -10.08 -39.03
N SER A 4 15.83 -8.94 -38.62
CA SER A 4 15.28 -7.99 -37.67
C SER A 4 14.05 -7.28 -38.27
N SER A 5 13.07 -6.99 -37.41
CA SER A 5 11.92 -6.05 -37.53
C SER A 5 10.68 -6.76 -36.97
N SER A 6 9.80 -6.18 -36.17
CA SER A 6 9.41 -4.80 -35.95
C SER A 6 8.61 -4.79 -34.64
N TRP A 7 9.01 -3.98 -33.66
CA TRP A 7 8.19 -3.70 -32.48
C TRP A 7 6.97 -2.89 -32.92
N ARG A 8 5.82 -3.53 -33.03
CA ARG A 8 4.52 -2.88 -33.18
C ARG A 8 3.65 -3.19 -31.97
N GLY A 9 3.50 -2.20 -31.09
CA GLY A 9 2.29 -2.08 -30.26
C GLY A 9 1.07 -1.76 -31.16
N PRO A 10 -0.16 -1.78 -30.63
CA PRO A 10 -0.51 -0.97 -29.46
C PRO A 10 -1.25 -1.72 -28.34
N LEU A 11 -1.02 -1.22 -27.12
CA LEU A 11 -1.84 -1.43 -25.93
C LEU A 11 -3.28 -0.96 -26.19
N LEU A 12 -4.22 -1.90 -26.29
CA LEU A 12 -5.63 -1.60 -26.08
C LEU A 12 -5.92 -1.73 -24.57
N MET A 13 -5.93 -0.59 -23.90
CA MET A 13 -6.38 -0.42 -22.53
C MET A 13 -7.90 -0.61 -22.47
N SER A 14 -8.37 -1.82 -22.17
CA SER A 14 -9.76 -2.06 -21.79
C SER A 14 -9.95 -1.64 -20.32
N TRP A 15 -10.45 -0.43 -20.11
CA TRP A 15 -10.98 0.01 -18.82
C TRP A 15 -12.40 -0.53 -18.64
N SER A 16 -12.51 -1.61 -17.87
CA SER A 16 -13.79 -2.09 -17.35
C SER A 16 -14.12 -1.34 -16.06
N ASN A 17 -15.05 -0.40 -16.14
CA ASN A 17 -15.61 0.29 -14.98
C ASN A 17 -16.48 -0.69 -14.17
N GLY A 18 -15.88 -1.31 -13.16
CA GLY A 18 -16.57 -2.15 -12.18
C GLY A 18 -17.18 -1.33 -11.05
N LEU A 19 -18.49 -1.43 -10.90
CA LEU A 19 -19.32 -0.88 -9.83
C LEU A 19 -18.84 -1.34 -8.45
N GLY A 20 -18.26 -0.44 -7.66
CA GLY A 20 -17.93 -0.66 -6.25
C GLY A 20 -18.97 -0.01 -5.35
N ASN A 21 -19.83 -0.83 -4.75
CA ASN A 21 -20.90 -0.42 -3.84
C ASN A 21 -20.28 -0.06 -2.46
N GLU A 22 -20.08 1.22 -2.17
CA GLU A 22 -19.51 1.70 -0.91
C GLU A 22 -20.56 1.63 0.21
N ARG A 23 -20.77 0.43 0.74
CA ARG A 23 -21.51 0.24 1.99
C ARG A 23 -20.62 0.69 3.15
N LEU A 24 -20.72 1.97 3.52
CA LEU A 24 -20.20 2.47 4.79
C LEU A 24 -20.79 1.64 5.94
N LYS A 25 -19.99 0.74 6.48
CA LYS A 25 -20.18 0.23 7.84
C LYS A 25 -19.45 1.18 8.78
N THR A 26 -20.15 2.18 9.27
CA THR A 26 -19.82 2.83 10.54
C THR A 26 -20.04 1.82 11.65
N GLY A 27 -18.96 1.45 12.34
CA GLY A 27 -19.06 0.63 13.54
C GLY A 27 -17.68 0.32 14.11
N CYS A 28 -17.29 1.02 15.17
CA CYS A 28 -17.18 0.43 16.50
C CYS A 28 -16.74 1.53 17.48
N GLU A 29 -17.46 1.63 18.58
CA GLU A 29 -17.35 2.65 19.61
C GLU A 29 -15.98 2.62 20.30
N VAL A 30 -15.38 3.81 20.48
CA VAL A 30 -14.14 4.03 21.20
C VAL A 30 -14.42 3.92 22.70
N ALA A 31 -14.23 2.72 23.25
CA ALA A 31 -14.16 2.51 24.68
C ALA A 31 -12.71 2.52 25.17
N SER A 32 -12.51 3.31 26.24
CA SER A 32 -11.51 3.14 27.29
C SER A 32 -10.20 3.93 27.18
N LEU A 33 -10.13 4.91 28.09
CA LEU A 33 -8.99 5.69 28.52
C LEU A 33 -7.88 4.77 29.05
N GLY A 34 -6.74 4.78 28.36
CA GLY A 34 -5.49 4.19 28.83
C GLY A 34 -4.35 5.09 28.37
N GLU A 35 -3.51 5.49 29.32
CA GLU A 35 -2.28 6.28 29.21
C GLU A 35 -1.70 6.41 27.79
N ARG A 36 -1.86 7.60 27.17
CA ARG A 36 -1.33 7.90 25.83
C ARG A 36 0.18 8.14 25.90
N THR A 37 0.96 7.08 26.03
CA THR A 37 2.29 7.10 25.43
C THR A 37 2.09 7.40 23.94
N MET A 38 2.67 8.47 23.40
CA MET A 38 2.64 8.73 21.96
C MET A 38 3.53 7.69 21.26
N VAL A 39 3.05 6.45 21.17
CA VAL A 39 3.78 5.39 20.47
C VAL A 39 3.68 5.69 19.00
N GLU A 40 4.83 6.03 18.40
CA GLU A 40 4.92 6.42 17.00
C GLU A 40 4.60 5.22 16.11
N LEU A 41 3.37 5.20 15.59
CA LEU A 41 2.93 4.21 14.61
C LEU A 41 3.63 4.46 13.27
N VAL A 42 3.95 3.37 12.56
CA VAL A 42 4.56 3.43 11.22
C VAL A 42 3.62 2.79 10.21
N ASP A 43 3.35 3.52 9.14
CA ASP A 43 2.53 3.04 8.04
C ASP A 43 3.33 2.23 7.04
N TYR A 44 2.78 1.06 6.71
CA TYR A 44 3.30 0.17 5.69
C TYR A 44 2.22 -0.24 4.71
N LYS A 45 2.63 -0.48 3.46
CA LYS A 45 1.78 -1.04 2.41
C LYS A 45 2.04 -2.53 2.27
N CYS A 46 1.00 -3.36 2.30
CA CYS A 46 1.12 -4.77 1.99
C CYS A 46 1.56 -4.97 0.53
N ALA A 47 2.60 -5.76 0.30
CA ALA A 47 3.11 -6.01 -1.05
C ALA A 47 2.15 -6.85 -1.91
N ASN A 48 1.27 -7.64 -1.29
CA ASN A 48 0.35 -8.53 -1.98
C ASN A 48 -0.97 -7.85 -2.37
N CYS A 49 -1.71 -7.32 -1.39
CA CYS A 49 -3.03 -6.72 -1.64
C CYS A 49 -3.03 -5.18 -1.67
N GLY A 50 -1.91 -4.54 -1.34
CA GLY A 50 -1.80 -3.08 -1.34
C GLY A 50 -2.46 -2.37 -0.15
N ASN A 51 -3.02 -3.10 0.83
CA ASN A 51 -3.63 -2.51 2.01
C ASN A 51 -2.63 -1.69 2.83
N LEU A 52 -3.07 -0.54 3.37
CA LEU A 52 -2.26 0.31 4.25
C LEU A 52 -2.57 -0.02 5.69
N GLU A 53 -1.53 -0.34 6.47
CA GLU A 53 -1.68 -0.71 7.88
C GLU A 53 -0.61 -0.02 8.73
N SER A 54 -1.04 0.48 9.89
CA SER A 54 -0.18 1.12 10.88
C SER A 54 0.21 0.12 11.95
N PHE A 55 1.51 0.01 12.24
CA PHE A 55 2.06 -0.91 13.24
C PHE A 55 2.90 -0.17 14.26
N HIS A 56 2.99 -0.74 15.47
CA HIS A 56 4.00 -0.35 16.46
C HIS A 56 5.37 -0.82 15.98
N ARG A 57 6.38 0.04 16.14
CA ARG A 57 7.76 -0.23 15.69
C ARG A 57 8.37 -1.49 16.30
N GLU A 58 7.99 -1.81 17.53
CA GLU A 58 8.57 -2.91 18.31
C GLU A 58 7.82 -4.23 18.11
N ARG A 59 6.70 -4.22 17.39
CA ARG A 59 5.88 -5.43 17.21
C ARG A 59 6.53 -6.35 16.17
N ASN A 60 7.09 -7.46 16.63
CA ASN A 60 7.58 -8.52 15.76
C ASN A 60 6.43 -9.40 15.25
N GLY A 61 6.62 -10.04 14.09
CA GLY A 61 5.67 -11.03 13.56
C GLY A 61 4.37 -10.44 13.00
N ILE A 62 4.45 -9.31 12.30
CA ILE A 62 3.28 -8.67 11.67
C ILE A 62 2.77 -9.46 10.44
N SER A 63 1.45 -9.45 10.24
CA SER A 63 0.78 -10.00 9.06
C SER A 63 -0.36 -9.09 8.63
N CYS A 64 -0.63 -9.05 7.34
CA CYS A 64 -1.64 -8.18 6.74
C CYS A 64 -3.03 -8.66 7.17
N LYS A 65 -3.83 -7.77 7.73
CA LYS A 65 -5.20 -8.08 8.18
C LYS A 65 -6.14 -8.42 7.03
N ALA A 66 -5.85 -7.94 5.81
CA ALA A 66 -6.69 -8.17 4.65
C ALA A 66 -6.40 -9.49 3.92
N CYS A 67 -5.13 -9.92 3.83
CA CYS A 67 -4.75 -11.09 3.04
C CYS A 67 -3.78 -12.07 3.72
N GLY A 68 -3.35 -11.80 4.95
CA GLY A 68 -2.44 -12.68 5.71
C GLY A 68 -0.96 -12.63 5.28
N SER A 69 -0.62 -11.94 4.20
CA SER A 69 0.78 -11.79 3.75
C SER A 69 1.63 -11.07 4.80
N ARG A 70 2.92 -11.43 4.87
CA ARG A 70 3.89 -10.88 5.83
C ARG A 70 4.93 -9.95 5.21
N ILE A 71 4.78 -9.63 3.92
CA ILE A 71 5.71 -8.74 3.20
C ILE A 71 5.09 -7.34 3.08
N PHE A 72 5.84 -6.35 3.53
CA PHE A 72 5.40 -4.96 3.65
C PHE A 72 6.43 -4.00 3.02
N MET A 73 5.95 -2.90 2.45
CA MET A 73 6.76 -1.86 1.81
C MET A 73 6.55 -0.51 2.51
N LYS A 74 7.63 0.23 2.73
CA LYS A 74 7.56 1.59 3.31
C LYS A 74 7.04 2.58 2.29
N LEU A 75 6.14 3.47 2.71
CA LEU A 75 5.64 4.53 1.84
C LEU A 75 6.75 5.52 1.47
N ARG A 76 6.68 6.04 0.23
CA ARG A 76 7.53 7.15 -0.17
C ARG A 76 7.16 8.37 0.65
N ARG A 77 8.17 9.03 1.23
CA ARG A 77 7.97 10.30 1.92
C ARG A 77 7.44 11.33 0.93
N HIS A 78 6.48 12.14 1.36
CA HIS A 78 6.11 13.36 0.65
C HIS A 78 7.23 14.39 0.87
N GLY A 79 8.14 14.47 -0.10
CA GLY A 79 9.26 15.39 -0.07
C GLY A 79 10.01 15.34 -1.38
N THR A 80 10.25 16.50 -1.98
CA THR A 80 11.01 16.62 -3.23
C THR A 80 12.48 16.33 -2.93
N LYS A 81 13.02 15.27 -3.54
CA LYS A 81 14.46 14.98 -3.49
C LYS A 81 15.14 15.74 -4.62
N ARG A 82 16.13 16.58 -4.30
CA ARG A 82 17.03 17.16 -5.29
C ARG A 82 18.16 16.17 -5.56
N LEU A 83 18.34 15.78 -6.81
CA LEU A 83 19.40 14.89 -7.25
C LEU A 83 20.22 15.65 -8.31
N SER A 84 21.55 15.65 -8.20
CA SER A 84 22.42 16.13 -9.27
C SER A 84 22.45 15.07 -10.38
N ALA A 85 22.27 15.50 -11.63
CA ALA A 85 22.57 14.70 -12.78
C ALA A 85 24.05 14.92 -13.10
N GLU A 86 24.89 13.97 -12.70
CA GLU A 86 26.30 13.91 -13.09
C GLU A 86 26.45 13.11 -14.38
#